data_AF-A0A443STA7-F1
#
_entry.id   AF-A0A443STA7-F1
#
_cell.length_a   1.000
_cell.length_b   1.000
_cell.length_c   1.000
_cell.angle_alpha   90.00
_cell.angle_beta   90.00
_cell.angle_gamma   90.00
#
_symmetry.space_group_name_H-M   'P 1'
#
loop_
_entity.id
_entity.type
_entity.pdbx_description
1 polymer ?
#
loop_
_entity_poly.entity_id
_entity_poly.type
_entity_poly.pdbx_seq_one_letter_code
_entity_poly.pdbx_strand_id
1 'polypeptide(L)'
;MPERVVREVIYPLPFDVNSFLDDFQRLSESELQAIYSEHIDGYINSYHLTKSIAEVLIKQECFNVPVVIVRPSVVMSANTEPEPGWFQGLQLSTGLMAVWTSGLIRTIVAHEDFATPIIPVDLLGNFILAAIYQKFKSNTRNITIYNCTTNCENSPTMPMLAYYYGELAEMYPSCKMIRTPLRYIPKSRNKFTYKVKKITHHTLFSYFADCLLKLKGEKAM
;
A
#
# COMPACT_ATOMS: atom_id res chain seq x y z
N MET A 1 13.44 -3.72 -10.37
CA MET A 1 14.56 -2.86 -10.83
C MET A 1 14.93 -1.84 -9.75
N PRO A 2 16.23 -1.65 -9.40
CA PRO A 2 16.64 -0.76 -8.31
C PRO A 2 17.20 0.57 -8.86
N GLU A 3 16.38 1.42 -9.48
CA GLU A 3 16.75 2.83 -9.68
C GLU A 3 16.41 3.61 -8.39
N ARG A 4 17.36 4.42 -7.87
CA ARG A 4 17.13 5.26 -6.68
C ARG A 4 16.06 6.34 -6.92
N VAL A 5 15.80 6.68 -8.18
CA VAL A 5 14.81 7.67 -8.63
C VAL A 5 13.93 7.01 -9.68
N VAL A 6 12.62 7.00 -9.45
CA VAL A 6 11.64 6.51 -10.43
C VAL A 6 11.33 7.63 -11.40
N ARG A 7 11.62 7.42 -12.68
CA ARG A 7 11.39 8.40 -13.75
C ARG A 7 9.97 8.27 -14.33
N GLU A 8 9.50 9.35 -14.93
CA GLU A 8 8.20 9.43 -15.64
C GLU A 8 8.30 8.80 -17.03
N VAL A 9 8.71 7.52 -17.06
CA VAL A 9 8.84 6.70 -18.27
C VAL A 9 8.18 5.34 -18.05
N ILE A 10 7.68 4.71 -19.12
CA ILE A 10 7.22 3.32 -19.06
C ILE A 10 8.45 2.42 -19.09
N TYR A 11 8.67 1.68 -18.02
CA TYR A 11 9.80 0.77 -17.90
C TYR A 11 9.54 -0.50 -18.72
N PRO A 12 10.51 -0.99 -19.50
CA PRO A 12 10.35 -2.24 -20.24
C PRO A 12 10.25 -3.42 -19.27
N LEU A 13 9.42 -4.39 -19.61
CA LEU A 13 9.29 -5.65 -18.87
C LEU A 13 10.30 -6.67 -19.42
N PRO A 14 10.80 -7.59 -18.58
CA PRO A 14 11.75 -8.62 -19.01
C PRO A 14 11.11 -9.75 -19.83
N PHE A 15 9.82 -9.65 -20.14
CA PHE A 15 9.04 -10.63 -20.88
C PHE A 15 8.05 -9.93 -21.82
N ASP A 16 7.54 -10.67 -22.81
CA ASP A 16 6.48 -10.17 -23.70
C ASP A 16 5.12 -10.25 -23.01
N VAL A 17 4.39 -9.12 -23.01
CA VAL A 17 3.12 -9.01 -22.30
C VAL A 17 2.02 -9.84 -22.96
N ASN A 18 1.97 -9.87 -24.28
CA ASN A 18 0.90 -10.57 -24.99
C ASN A 18 1.01 -12.08 -24.79
N SER A 19 2.23 -12.63 -24.91
CA SER A 19 2.51 -14.03 -24.58
C SER A 19 2.14 -14.36 -23.13
N PHE A 20 2.47 -13.50 -22.17
CA PHE A 20 2.11 -13.70 -20.77
C PHE A 20 0.59 -13.72 -20.55
N LEU A 21 -0.16 -12.87 -21.25
CA LEU A 21 -1.62 -12.85 -21.18
C LEU A 21 -2.26 -14.07 -21.85
N ASP A 22 -1.72 -14.54 -22.97
CA ASP A 22 -2.19 -15.75 -23.66
C ASP A 22 -1.98 -16.98 -22.77
N ASP A 23 -0.82 -17.09 -22.13
CA ASP A 23 -0.54 -18.13 -21.13
C ASP A 23 -1.49 -18.00 -19.93
N PHE A 24 -1.80 -16.78 -19.50
CA PHE A 24 -2.76 -16.52 -18.42
C PHE A 24 -4.15 -17.10 -18.71
N GLN A 25 -4.60 -17.05 -19.97
CA GLN A 25 -5.91 -17.56 -20.38
C GLN A 25 -5.92 -19.07 -20.63
N ARG A 26 -4.79 -19.65 -21.02
CA ARG A 26 -4.70 -21.04 -21.46
C ARG A 26 -4.36 -22.02 -20.34
N LEU A 27 -3.58 -21.58 -19.36
CA LEU A 27 -2.99 -22.46 -18.36
C LEU A 27 -3.88 -22.70 -17.14
N SER A 28 -3.68 -23.83 -16.48
CA SER A 28 -4.31 -24.14 -15.20
C SER A 28 -3.72 -23.30 -14.07
N GLU A 29 -4.45 -23.15 -12.96
CA GLU A 29 -4.01 -22.34 -11.81
C GLU A 29 -2.63 -22.72 -11.27
N SER A 30 -2.30 -24.03 -11.25
CA SER A 30 -0.98 -24.52 -10.82
C SER A 30 0.15 -24.12 -11.75
N GLU A 31 -0.09 -24.09 -13.06
CA GLU A 31 0.88 -23.69 -14.08
C GLU A 31 1.07 -22.17 -14.06
N LEU A 32 -0.02 -21.42 -13.88
CA LEU A 32 0.00 -19.97 -13.70
C LEU A 32 0.80 -19.55 -12.48
N GLN A 33 0.69 -20.28 -11.38
CA GLN A 33 1.46 -19.98 -10.18
C GLN A 33 2.97 -20.14 -10.41
N ALA A 34 3.38 -21.14 -11.21
CA ALA A 34 4.78 -21.33 -11.58
C ALA A 34 5.30 -20.17 -12.44
N ILE A 35 4.57 -19.81 -13.50
CA ILE A 35 4.94 -18.68 -14.39
C ILE A 35 4.92 -17.35 -13.64
N TYR A 36 3.91 -17.11 -12.82
CA TYR A 36 3.83 -15.93 -11.97
C TYR A 36 5.04 -15.83 -11.03
N SER A 37 5.46 -16.95 -10.43
CA SER A 37 6.62 -16.96 -9.53
C SER A 37 7.94 -16.61 -10.22
N GLU A 38 8.05 -16.87 -11.53
CA GLU A 38 9.20 -16.47 -12.35
C GLU A 38 9.16 -14.96 -12.66
N HIS A 39 8.00 -14.42 -13.00
CA HIS A 39 7.85 -13.02 -13.43
C HIS A 39 7.69 -12.02 -12.29
N ILE A 40 7.39 -12.46 -11.07
CA ILE A 40 7.29 -11.59 -9.90
C ILE A 40 8.64 -11.11 -9.40
N ASP A 41 9.73 -11.77 -9.79
CA ASP A 41 11.06 -11.39 -9.36
C ASP A 41 11.40 -9.95 -9.78
N GLY A 42 11.94 -9.17 -8.84
CA GLY A 42 12.18 -7.74 -9.02
C GLY A 42 10.98 -6.81 -8.80
N TYR A 43 9.79 -7.34 -8.50
CA TYR A 43 8.61 -6.59 -8.05
C TYR A 43 8.30 -6.84 -6.57
N ILE A 44 7.73 -5.84 -5.90
CA ILE A 44 7.43 -5.95 -4.46
C ILE A 44 6.22 -6.86 -4.21
N ASN A 45 5.24 -6.85 -5.11
CA ASN A 45 4.01 -7.64 -5.01
C ASN A 45 3.32 -7.77 -6.39
N SER A 46 2.27 -8.61 -6.45
CA SER A 46 1.44 -8.80 -7.65
C SER A 46 0.85 -7.49 -8.17
N TYR A 47 0.52 -6.56 -7.29
CA TYR A 47 -0.04 -5.27 -7.67
C TYR A 47 0.96 -4.43 -8.49
N HIS A 48 2.23 -4.37 -8.09
CA HIS A 48 3.28 -3.67 -8.85
C HIS A 48 3.52 -4.30 -10.22
N LEU A 49 3.54 -5.64 -10.30
CA LEU A 49 3.68 -6.35 -11.56
C LEU A 49 2.52 -6.05 -12.51
N THR A 50 1.28 -6.23 -12.03
CA THR A 50 0.07 -6.03 -12.84
C THR A 50 -0.09 -4.58 -13.31
N LYS A 51 0.28 -3.59 -12.48
CA LYS A 51 0.30 -2.18 -12.90
C LYS A 51 1.38 -1.88 -13.93
N SER A 52 2.57 -2.50 -13.81
CA SER A 52 3.63 -2.34 -14.81
C SER A 52 3.24 -2.96 -16.16
N ILE A 53 2.59 -4.13 -16.14
CA ILE A 53 1.97 -4.75 -17.32
C ILE A 53 0.93 -3.82 -17.96
N ALA A 54 0.04 -3.23 -17.16
CA ALA A 54 -0.99 -2.32 -17.66
C ALA A 54 -0.40 -1.09 -18.38
N GLU A 55 0.71 -0.51 -17.89
CA GLU A 55 1.35 0.61 -18.55
C GLU A 55 1.95 0.22 -19.91
N VAL A 56 2.56 -0.96 -20.02
CA VAL A 56 3.07 -1.47 -21.30
C VAL A 56 1.94 -1.72 -22.29
N LEU A 57 0.82 -2.32 -21.84
CA LEU A 57 -0.37 -2.50 -22.67
C LEU A 57 -0.93 -1.17 -23.15
N ILE A 58 -1.04 -0.18 -22.26
CA ILE A 58 -1.48 1.17 -22.64
C ILE A 58 -0.56 1.73 -23.73
N LYS A 59 0.76 1.53 -23.64
CA LYS A 59 1.70 1.97 -24.69
C LYS A 59 1.51 1.26 -26.03
N GLN A 60 1.18 -0.03 -26.00
CA GLN A 60 0.95 -0.84 -27.19
C GLN A 60 -0.38 -0.47 -27.87
N GLU A 61 -1.40 -0.17 -27.07
CA GLU A 61 -2.80 -0.08 -27.51
C GLU A 61 -3.38 1.35 -27.50
N CYS A 62 -2.63 2.40 -27.10
CA CYS A 62 -3.21 3.75 -26.96
C CYS A 62 -3.57 4.44 -28.28
N PHE A 63 -3.20 3.89 -29.44
CA PHE A 63 -3.47 4.41 -30.79
C PHE A 63 -3.48 5.95 -30.88
N ASN A 64 -4.64 6.57 -31.15
CA ASN A 64 -4.85 8.01 -31.27
C ASN A 64 -5.53 8.64 -30.05
N VAL A 65 -5.63 7.92 -28.93
CA VAL A 65 -6.28 8.40 -27.71
C VAL A 65 -5.28 9.22 -26.87
N PRO A 66 -5.61 10.45 -26.44
CA PRO A 66 -4.78 11.18 -25.49
C PRO A 66 -4.72 10.46 -24.13
N VAL A 67 -3.54 10.02 -23.73
CA VAL A 67 -3.34 9.25 -22.48
C VAL A 67 -2.48 10.01 -21.48
N VAL A 68 -2.93 9.98 -20.22
CA VAL A 68 -2.14 10.35 -19.03
C VAL A 68 -2.08 9.16 -18.08
N ILE A 69 -0.89 8.85 -17.58
CA ILE A 69 -0.67 7.88 -16.50
C ILE A 69 -0.26 8.66 -15.25
N VAL A 70 -1.04 8.55 -14.18
CA VAL A 70 -0.72 9.14 -12.88
C VAL A 70 -0.31 8.02 -11.94
N ARG A 71 0.89 8.12 -11.37
CA ARG A 71 1.44 7.15 -10.41
C ARG A 71 1.43 7.75 -9.01
N PRO A 72 0.42 7.46 -8.18
CA PRO A 72 0.37 7.98 -6.83
C PRO A 72 1.33 7.23 -5.89
N SER A 73 1.74 7.90 -4.81
CA SER A 73 2.28 7.21 -3.63
C SER A 73 1.14 6.58 -2.81
N VAL A 74 1.42 6.16 -1.56
CA VAL A 74 0.39 5.56 -0.71
C VAL A 74 -0.74 6.57 -0.47
N VAL A 75 -1.93 6.26 -0.96
CA VAL A 75 -3.09 7.13 -0.79
C VAL A 75 -3.61 7.04 0.64
N MET A 76 -3.83 8.19 1.25
CA MET A 76 -4.33 8.35 2.62
C MET A 76 -5.64 9.15 2.64
N SER A 77 -6.20 9.30 3.84
CA SER A 77 -7.43 10.05 4.05
C SER A 77 -7.36 11.47 3.50
N ALA A 78 -8.53 11.99 3.12
CA ALA A 78 -8.71 13.35 2.65
C ALA A 78 -8.13 14.36 3.64
N ASN A 79 -7.45 15.36 3.10
CA ASN A 79 -6.96 16.48 3.88
C ASN A 79 -8.09 17.48 4.15
N THR A 80 -8.94 17.71 3.16
CA THR A 80 -9.98 18.75 3.15
C THR A 80 -11.33 18.25 2.67
N GLU A 81 -11.42 17.65 1.48
CA GLU A 81 -12.70 17.29 0.86
C GLU A 81 -12.82 15.77 0.64
N PRO A 82 -14.02 15.16 0.75
CA PRO A 82 -15.30 15.77 1.11
C PRO A 82 -15.39 16.19 2.58
N GLU A 83 -14.58 15.59 3.46
CA GLU A 83 -14.40 15.96 4.86
C GLU A 83 -12.98 15.57 5.31
N PRO A 84 -12.33 16.32 6.21
CA PRO A 84 -11.03 15.95 6.76
C PRO A 84 -11.05 14.57 7.40
N GLY A 85 -10.08 13.72 7.03
CA GLY A 85 -10.00 12.35 7.53
C GLY A 85 -10.92 11.36 6.81
N TRP A 86 -11.71 11.78 5.82
CA TRP A 86 -12.50 10.84 5.01
C TRP A 86 -11.61 9.87 4.23
N PHE A 87 -11.98 8.59 4.18
CA PHE A 87 -11.28 7.60 3.36
C PHE A 87 -12.23 6.49 2.89
N GLN A 88 -11.92 5.89 1.74
CA GLN A 88 -12.73 4.81 1.17
C GLN A 88 -12.28 3.44 1.73
N GLY A 89 -12.78 3.10 2.92
CA GLY A 89 -12.69 1.75 3.50
C GLY A 89 -11.29 1.30 3.94
N LEU A 90 -11.19 0.05 4.37
CA LEU A 90 -9.95 -0.53 4.88
C LEU A 90 -9.10 -1.10 3.74
N GLN A 91 -8.48 -0.20 2.98
CA GLN A 91 -7.44 -0.54 2.00
C GLN A 91 -6.15 -0.94 2.73
N LEU A 92 -5.13 -1.46 2.03
CA LEU A 92 -3.96 -2.06 2.68
C LEU A 92 -3.28 -1.16 3.74
N SER A 93 -3.03 0.11 3.41
CA SER A 93 -2.37 1.08 4.29
C SER A 93 -3.28 1.55 5.43
N THR A 94 -4.53 1.95 5.13
CA THR A 94 -5.50 2.39 6.15
C THR A 94 -5.92 1.23 7.06
N GLY A 95 -6.02 0.02 6.52
CA GLY A 95 -6.27 -1.22 7.22
C GLY A 95 -5.16 -1.57 8.20
N LEU A 96 -3.89 -1.46 7.76
CA LEU A 96 -2.74 -1.64 8.64
C LEU A 96 -2.75 -0.63 9.80
N MET A 97 -3.07 0.63 9.51
CA MET A 97 -3.19 1.65 10.55
C MET A 97 -4.37 1.38 11.49
N ALA A 98 -5.52 0.94 10.98
CA ALA A 98 -6.68 0.59 11.81
C ALA A 98 -6.40 -0.59 12.77
N VAL A 99 -5.67 -1.62 12.32
CA VAL A 99 -5.30 -2.74 13.21
C VAL A 99 -4.16 -2.37 14.17
N TRP A 100 -3.35 -1.37 13.83
CA TRP A 100 -2.36 -0.79 14.73
C TRP A 100 -3.02 0.02 15.84
N THR A 101 -3.91 0.95 15.47
CA THR A 101 -4.60 1.86 16.40
C THR A 101 -5.63 1.15 17.28
N SER A 102 -6.21 0.02 16.83
CA SER A 102 -7.02 -0.84 17.70
C SER A 102 -6.19 -1.60 18.75
N GLY A 103 -4.87 -1.57 18.60
CA GLY A 103 -3.92 -2.32 19.41
C GLY A 103 -3.80 -3.78 18.99
N LEU A 104 -4.52 -4.27 17.99
CA LEU A 104 -4.44 -5.68 17.57
C LEU A 104 -3.00 -6.05 17.19
N ILE A 105 -2.36 -5.25 16.32
CA ILE A 105 -0.96 -5.42 15.95
C ILE A 105 -0.06 -4.55 16.84
N ARG A 106 0.94 -5.20 17.45
CA ARG A 106 1.99 -4.56 18.25
C ARG A 106 3.42 -4.72 17.73
N THR A 107 3.62 -5.48 16.65
CA THR A 107 4.96 -5.63 16.05
C THR A 107 4.80 -5.92 14.57
N ILE A 108 5.62 -5.27 13.75
CA ILE A 108 5.71 -5.51 12.31
C ILE A 108 7.18 -5.67 11.93
N VAL A 109 7.45 -6.35 10.82
CA VAL A 109 8.77 -6.33 10.20
C VAL A 109 8.80 -5.10 9.31
N ALA A 110 9.52 -4.07 9.74
CA ALA A 110 9.69 -2.84 8.96
C ALA A 110 11.14 -2.38 9.04
N HIS A 111 11.65 -1.86 7.93
CA HIS A 111 12.90 -1.11 7.92
C HIS A 111 12.60 0.31 8.43
N GLU A 112 13.26 0.69 9.52
CA GLU A 112 12.83 1.79 10.41
C GLU A 112 12.98 3.19 9.79
N ASP A 113 13.85 3.34 8.80
CA ASP A 113 14.22 4.65 8.22
C ASP A 113 13.71 4.82 6.78
N PHE A 114 12.81 3.96 6.33
CA PHE A 114 12.25 4.11 4.98
C PHE A 114 11.20 5.21 4.96
N ALA A 115 11.45 6.23 4.15
CA ALA A 115 10.45 7.23 3.79
C ALA A 115 9.19 6.52 3.31
N THR A 116 8.03 6.92 3.81
CA THR A 116 6.72 6.44 3.35
C THR A 116 6.00 7.58 2.68
N PRO A 117 6.24 7.82 1.38
CA PRO A 117 5.49 8.82 0.64
C PRO A 117 4.00 8.52 0.71
N ILE A 118 3.25 9.47 1.24
CA ILE A 118 1.80 9.44 1.32
C ILE A 118 1.22 10.61 0.53
N ILE A 119 0.01 10.44 0.00
CA ILE A 119 -0.76 11.51 -0.64
C ILE A 119 -2.23 11.46 -0.20
N PRO A 120 -2.82 12.58 0.25
CA PRO A 120 -4.25 12.66 0.50
C PRO A 120 -5.09 12.38 -0.75
N VAL A 121 -6.20 11.65 -0.59
CA VAL A 121 -7.07 11.24 -1.71
C VAL A 121 -7.66 12.42 -2.50
N ASP A 122 -7.96 13.53 -1.83
CA ASP A 122 -8.50 14.75 -2.43
C ASP A 122 -7.46 15.51 -3.25
N LEU A 123 -6.23 15.60 -2.74
CA LEU A 123 -5.10 16.14 -3.50
C LEU A 123 -4.81 15.30 -4.75
N LEU A 124 -4.86 13.97 -4.63
CA LEU A 124 -4.72 13.07 -5.77
C LEU A 124 -5.84 13.28 -6.80
N GLY A 125 -7.10 13.41 -6.35
CA GLY A 125 -8.23 13.70 -7.22
C GLY A 125 -8.04 15.00 -8.01
N ASN A 126 -7.67 16.08 -7.32
CA ASN A 126 -7.37 17.37 -7.95
C ASN A 126 -6.20 17.28 -8.94
N PHE A 127 -5.15 16.52 -8.58
CA PHE A 127 -4.02 16.30 -9.46
C PHE A 127 -4.41 15.57 -10.75
N ILE A 128 -5.23 14.53 -10.65
CA ILE A 128 -5.73 13.79 -11.82
C ILE A 128 -6.52 14.71 -12.75
N LEU A 129 -7.44 15.52 -12.19
CA LEU A 129 -8.21 16.50 -12.98
C LEU A 129 -7.31 17.52 -13.69
N ALA A 130 -6.33 18.06 -12.97
CA ALA A 130 -5.36 19.00 -13.54
C ALA A 130 -4.52 18.35 -14.66
N ALA A 131 -4.08 17.10 -14.46
CA ALA A 131 -3.29 16.36 -15.44
C ALA A 131 -4.09 16.07 -16.73
N ILE A 132 -5.38 15.72 -16.59
CA ILE A 132 -6.30 15.55 -17.72
C ILE A 132 -6.48 16.87 -18.48
N TYR A 133 -6.77 17.96 -17.76
CA TYR A 133 -6.93 19.28 -18.37
C TYR A 133 -5.67 19.72 -19.14
N GLN A 134 -4.50 19.54 -18.53
CA GLN A 134 -3.22 19.85 -19.16
C GLN A 134 -2.97 19.00 -20.41
N LYS A 135 -3.33 17.71 -20.37
CA LYS A 135 -3.22 16.82 -21.51
C LYS A 135 -4.07 17.31 -22.68
N PHE A 136 -5.34 17.59 -22.39
CA PHE A 136 -6.29 18.11 -23.36
C PHE A 136 -5.78 19.41 -23.98
N LYS A 137 -5.32 20.36 -23.15
CA LYS A 137 -4.77 21.65 -23.61
C LYS A 137 -3.52 21.50 -24.47
N SER A 138 -2.62 20.57 -24.13
CA SER A 138 -1.40 20.33 -24.91
C SER A 138 -1.67 19.73 -26.28
N ASN A 139 -2.83 19.07 -26.46
CA ASN A 139 -3.21 18.31 -27.65
C ASN A 139 -2.13 17.33 -28.15
N THR A 140 -1.27 16.85 -27.22
CA THR A 140 -0.22 15.89 -27.53
C THR A 140 -0.77 14.49 -27.54
N ARG A 141 -0.35 13.66 -28.52
CA ARG A 141 -0.76 12.25 -28.59
C ARG A 141 0.17 11.28 -27.85
N ASN A 142 1.39 11.69 -27.55
CA ASN A 142 2.34 10.88 -26.77
C ASN A 142 1.83 10.64 -25.36
N ILE A 143 2.07 9.48 -24.76
CA ILE A 143 1.68 9.24 -23.36
C ILE A 143 2.40 10.24 -22.44
N THR A 144 1.65 10.88 -21.55
CA THR A 144 2.21 11.74 -20.48
C THR A 144 2.15 10.99 -19.16
N ILE A 145 3.22 11.01 -18.38
CA ILE A 145 3.32 10.27 -17.12
C ILE A 145 3.65 11.25 -16.02
N TYR A 146 2.97 11.14 -14.88
CA TYR A 146 3.23 11.95 -13.72
C TYR A 146 3.41 11.09 -12.48
N ASN A 147 4.51 11.32 -11.76
CA ASN A 147 4.69 10.76 -10.41
C ASN A 147 4.02 11.69 -9.39
N CYS A 148 2.86 11.28 -8.90
CA CYS A 148 2.09 12.02 -7.91
C CYS A 148 2.46 11.55 -6.49
N THR A 149 3.67 11.91 -6.07
CA THR A 149 4.26 11.46 -4.80
C THR A 149 4.76 12.64 -3.99
N THR A 150 4.78 12.51 -2.67
CA THR A 150 5.58 13.38 -1.81
C THR A 150 7.07 13.07 -2.00
N ASN A 151 7.94 14.08 -1.94
CA ASN A 151 9.38 13.85 -2.05
C ASN A 151 9.87 13.04 -0.84
N CYS A 152 10.93 12.23 -0.98
CA CYS A 152 11.45 11.39 0.10
C CYS A 152 11.85 12.20 1.34
N GLU A 153 12.28 13.46 1.16
CA GLU A 153 12.66 14.38 2.25
C GLU A 153 11.46 14.87 3.08
N ASN A 154 10.29 14.99 2.46
CA ASN A 154 9.06 15.47 3.11
C ASN A 154 8.09 14.32 3.44
N SER A 155 8.54 13.08 3.29
CA SER A 155 7.71 11.90 3.53
C SER A 155 7.86 11.43 4.98
N PRO A 156 6.75 11.13 5.68
CA PRO A 156 6.84 10.61 7.04
C PRO A 156 7.50 9.22 7.02
N THR A 157 8.24 8.90 8.08
CA THR A 157 8.74 7.54 8.28
C THR A 157 7.69 6.70 8.99
N MET A 158 7.78 5.37 8.87
CA MET A 158 6.89 4.44 9.60
C MET A 158 6.87 4.70 11.11
N PRO A 159 8.01 4.97 11.80
CA PRO A 159 8.00 5.37 13.20
C PRO A 159 7.24 6.66 13.49
N MET A 160 7.35 7.69 12.64
CA MET A 160 6.59 8.93 12.80
C MET A 160 5.08 8.67 12.68
N LEU A 161 4.68 7.88 11.67
CA LEU A 161 3.27 7.49 11.51
C LEU A 161 2.76 6.74 12.75
N ALA A 162 3.50 5.73 13.24
CA ALA A 162 3.10 4.98 14.43
C ALA A 162 2.98 5.87 15.68
N TYR A 163 3.83 6.88 15.82
CA TYR A 163 3.75 7.87 16.89
C TYR A 163 2.46 8.69 16.80
N TYR A 164 2.24 9.38 15.66
CA TYR A 164 1.07 10.24 15.48
C TYR A 164 -0.25 9.48 15.54
N TYR A 165 -0.35 8.31 14.89
CA TYR A 165 -1.55 7.48 14.96
C TYR A 165 -1.78 6.92 16.36
N GLY A 166 -0.73 6.56 17.09
CA GLY A 166 -0.84 6.11 18.48
C GLY A 166 -1.38 7.23 19.39
N GLU A 167 -0.86 8.46 19.24
CA GLU A 167 -1.33 9.62 19.98
C GLU A 167 -2.80 9.95 19.68
N LEU A 168 -3.18 9.99 18.39
CA LEU A 168 -4.56 10.22 17.97
C LEU A 168 -5.51 9.14 18.49
N ALA A 169 -5.10 7.88 18.47
CA ALA A 169 -5.93 6.78 18.95
C ALA A 169 -6.11 6.79 20.47
N GLU A 170 -5.14 7.32 21.23
CA GLU A 170 -5.31 7.55 22.67
C GLU A 170 -6.27 8.70 22.97
N MET A 171 -6.23 9.78 22.17
CA MET A 171 -7.16 10.91 22.31
C MET A 171 -8.58 10.56 21.84
N TYR A 172 -8.69 9.77 20.78
CA TYR A 172 -9.94 9.40 20.11
C TYR A 172 -10.03 7.87 19.95
N PRO A 173 -10.26 7.12 21.04
CA PRO A 173 -10.26 5.66 20.99
C PRO A 173 -11.46 5.12 20.20
N SER A 174 -11.18 4.17 19.29
CA SER A 174 -12.22 3.44 18.58
C SER A 174 -13.02 2.54 19.53
N CYS A 175 -14.32 2.37 19.28
CA CYS A 175 -15.15 1.37 19.96
C CYS A 175 -14.66 -0.07 19.75
N LYS A 176 -13.82 -0.31 18.74
CA LYS A 176 -13.19 -1.61 18.46
C LYS A 176 -11.77 -1.71 19.03
N MET A 177 -11.35 -0.77 19.87
CA MET A 177 -10.03 -0.83 20.50
C MET A 177 -9.97 -2.00 21.48
N ILE A 178 -8.99 -2.87 21.30
CA ILE A 178 -8.76 -4.04 22.15
C ILE A 178 -7.77 -3.68 23.28
N ARG A 179 -6.79 -2.83 22.98
CA ARG A 179 -5.78 -2.35 23.92
C ARG A 179 -5.19 -1.04 23.44
N THR A 180 -4.62 -0.27 24.35
CA THR A 180 -3.91 0.97 24.02
C THR A 180 -2.86 0.71 22.93
N PRO A 181 -2.87 1.48 21.83
CA PRO A 181 -1.92 1.30 20.75
C PRO A 181 -0.52 1.69 21.17
N LEU A 182 0.48 1.16 20.47
CA LEU A 182 1.86 1.58 20.70
C LEU A 182 2.14 2.85 19.89
N ARG A 183 2.75 3.85 20.53
CA ARG A 183 3.27 5.06 19.86
C ARG A 183 4.62 4.85 19.17
N TYR A 184 5.07 3.61 19.03
CA TYR A 184 6.33 3.26 18.39
C TYR A 184 6.28 1.85 17.84
N ILE A 185 7.08 1.56 16.81
CA ILE A 185 7.22 0.22 16.25
C ILE A 185 8.33 -0.53 17.00
N PRO A 186 8.04 -1.65 17.69
CA PRO A 186 9.09 -2.40 18.38
C PRO A 186 10.11 -2.96 17.39
N LYS A 187 11.32 -2.40 17.44
CA LYS A 187 12.47 -2.76 16.60
C LYS A 187 12.68 -4.26 16.52
N SER A 188 12.58 -4.84 15.34
CA SER A 188 12.83 -6.28 15.12
C SER A 188 13.87 -6.43 14.03
N ARG A 189 15.14 -6.18 14.38
CA ARG A 189 16.27 -6.23 13.45
C ARG A 189 16.55 -7.62 12.89
N ASN A 190 16.06 -8.68 13.53
CA ASN A 190 16.22 -10.05 13.04
C ASN A 190 14.93 -10.87 13.20
N LYS A 191 14.84 -11.96 12.42
CA LYS A 191 13.68 -12.86 12.39
C LYS A 191 13.39 -13.50 13.75
N PHE A 192 14.41 -13.71 14.58
CA PHE A 192 14.25 -14.32 15.91
C PHE A 192 13.53 -13.38 16.88
N THR A 193 13.98 -12.14 17.02
CA THR A 193 13.34 -11.11 17.85
C THR A 193 11.90 -10.87 17.40
N TYR A 194 11.65 -10.84 16.08
CA TYR A 194 10.30 -10.77 15.56
C TYR A 194 9.43 -11.96 16.00
N LYS A 195 9.93 -13.21 15.89
CA LYS A 195 9.21 -14.41 16.34
C LYS A 195 8.87 -14.35 17.83
N VAL A 196 9.83 -13.98 18.68
CA VAL A 196 9.60 -13.85 20.13
C VAL A 196 8.55 -12.79 20.43
N LYS A 197 8.64 -11.61 19.80
CA LYS A 197 7.65 -10.54 19.95
C LYS A 197 6.28 -10.91 19.43
N LYS A 198 6.20 -11.65 18.32
CA LYS A 198 4.94 -12.17 17.77
C LYS A 198 4.28 -13.12 18.77
N ILE A 199 5.03 -14.07 19.33
CA ILE A 199 4.50 -15.01 20.33
C ILE A 199 4.01 -14.26 21.57
N THR A 200 4.81 -13.35 22.11
CA THR A 200 4.48 -12.63 23.35
C THR A 200 3.37 -11.61 23.18
N HIS A 201 3.40 -10.79 22.13
CA HIS A 201 2.44 -9.71 21.95
C HIS A 201 1.17 -10.10 21.20
N HIS A 202 1.21 -11.14 20.35
CA HIS A 202 0.05 -11.55 19.56
C HIS A 202 -0.51 -12.88 20.07
N THR A 203 0.28 -13.96 20.05
CA THR A 203 -0.22 -15.31 20.36
C THR A 203 -0.62 -15.51 21.82
N LEU A 204 0.23 -15.13 22.78
CA LEU A 204 -0.12 -15.25 24.20
C LEU A 204 -1.30 -14.36 24.56
N PHE A 205 -1.36 -13.15 23.99
CA PHE A 205 -2.46 -12.24 24.20
C PHE A 205 -3.78 -12.76 23.62
N SER A 206 -3.77 -13.36 22.43
CA SER A 206 -4.97 -13.94 21.83
C SER A 206 -5.52 -15.09 22.65
N TYR A 207 -4.67 -16.03 23.10
CA TYR A 207 -5.11 -17.12 23.99
C TYR A 207 -5.69 -16.58 25.29
N PHE A 208 -5.07 -15.56 25.89
CA PHE A 208 -5.60 -14.93 27.09
C PHE A 208 -6.98 -14.28 26.84
N ALA A 209 -7.14 -13.52 25.76
CA ALA A 209 -8.40 -12.90 25.38
C ALA A 209 -9.49 -13.96 25.10
N ASP A 210 -9.16 -15.02 24.38
CA ASP A 210 -10.09 -16.13 24.09
C ASP A 210 -10.53 -16.86 25.35
N CYS A 211 -9.62 -17.06 26.31
CA CYS A 211 -9.98 -17.62 27.61
C CYS A 211 -11.01 -16.73 28.33
N LEU A 212 -10.82 -15.40 28.35
CA LEU A 212 -11.77 -14.47 28.96
C LEU A 212 -13.13 -14.47 28.23
N LEU A 213 -13.13 -14.51 26.90
CA LEU A 213 -14.36 -14.57 26.10
C LEU A 213 -15.13 -15.86 26.37
N LYS A 214 -14.44 -17.01 26.38
CA LYS A 214 -15.05 -18.30 26.71
C LYS A 214 -15.64 -18.33 28.13
N LEU A 215 -14.95 -17.73 29.11
CA LEU A 215 -15.46 -17.60 30.48
C LEU A 215 -16.73 -16.74 30.56
N LYS A 216 -16.92 -15.80 29.63
CA LYS A 216 -18.15 -15.00 29.48
C LYS A 216 -19.23 -15.68 28.64
N GLY A 217 -18.99 -16.89 28.14
CA GLY A 217 -19.89 -17.59 27.23
C GLY A 217 -19.88 -17.03 25.80
N GLU A 218 -18.91 -16.18 25.46
CA GLU A 218 -18.75 -15.62 24.12
C GLU A 218 -17.86 -16.52 23.24
N LYS A 219 -17.97 -16.32 21.93
CA LYS A 219 -17.11 -17.01 20.95
C LYS A 219 -15.69 -16.44 21.00
N ALA A 220 -14.68 -17.31 20.91
CA ALA A 220 -13.29 -16.91 20.75
C ALA A 220 -13.09 -16.04 19.50
N MET A 221 -12.08 -15.15 19.57
CA MET A 221 -11.78 -14.14 18.54
C MET A 221 -11.11 -14.74 17.30
#